data_AF-A0A151AHA0-F1
#
_entry.id   AF-A0A151AHA0-F1
#
_cell.length_a   1.000
_cell.length_b   1.000
_cell.length_c   1.000
_cell.angle_alpha   90.00
_cell.angle_beta   90.00
_cell.angle_gamma   90.00
#
_symmetry.space_group_name_H-M   'P 1'
#
loop_
_entity.id
_entity.type
_entity.pdbx_description
1 polymer ?
#
loop_
_entity_poly.entity_id
_entity_poly.type
_entity_poly.pdbx_seq_one_letter_code
_entity_poly.pdbx_strand_id
1 'polypeptide(L)' 'MASFGSRLVELLPHYLAMVAAMFAVLFAIQELYGDIGFWASFAVAILIAGGYPFAARRLGIAPGAWQR' A
#
# COMPACT_ATOMS: atom_id res chain seq x y z
N MET A 1 -17.60 14.57 -15.33
CA MET A 1 -16.44 14.85 -14.45
C MET A 1 -16.80 14.32 -13.06
N ALA A 2 -16.09 13.32 -12.54
CA ALA A 2 -16.34 12.80 -11.20
C ALA A 2 -16.03 13.89 -10.16
N SER A 3 -16.91 14.10 -9.18
CA SER A 3 -16.68 15.11 -8.12
C SER A 3 -15.47 14.72 -7.27
N PHE A 4 -14.78 15.70 -6.68
CA PHE A 4 -13.61 15.46 -5.83
C PHE A 4 -13.87 14.38 -4.74
N GLY A 5 -15.07 14.37 -4.15
CA GLY A 5 -15.49 13.37 -3.17
C GLY A 5 -15.56 11.95 -3.72
N SER A 6 -16.10 11.74 -4.93
CA SER A 6 -16.15 10.39 -5.54
C SER A 6 -14.76 9.80 -5.82
N ARG A 7 -13.79 10.65 -6.18
CA ARG A 7 -12.39 10.24 -6.38
C ARG A 7 -11.68 9.88 -5.06
N LEU A 8 -11.99 10.59 -3.97
CA LEU A 8 -11.46 10.28 -2.64
C LEU A 8 -12.00 8.94 -2.14
N VAL A 9 -13.29 8.67 -2.30
CA VAL A 9 -13.92 7.42 -1.89
C VAL A 9 -13.37 6.23 -2.67
N GLU A 10 -12.99 6.41 -3.94
CA GLU A 10 -12.36 5.37 -4.75
C GLU A 10 -10.92 5.06 -4.29
N LEU A 11 -10.15 6.09 -3.92
CA LEU A 11 -8.75 5.94 -3.51
C LEU A 11 -8.60 5.44 -2.06
N LEU A 12 -9.49 5.86 -1.17
CA LEU A 12 -9.39 5.62 0.27
C LEU A 12 -9.22 4.12 0.62
N PRO A 13 -10.01 3.18 0.05
CA PRO A 13 -9.85 1.75 0.33
C PRO A 13 -8.46 1.24 -0.02
N HIS A 14 -7.86 1.70 -1.11
CA HIS A 14 -6.53 1.28 -1.54
C HIS A 14 -5.43 1.83 -0.64
N TYR A 15 -5.53 3.09 -0.20
CA TYR A 15 -4.60 3.63 0.77
C TYR A 15 -4.70 2.92 2.12
N LEU A 16 -5.92 2.63 2.58
CA LEU A 16 -6.13 1.83 3.80
C LEU A 16 -5.54 0.43 3.64
N ALA A 17 -5.73 -0.21 2.49
CA ALA A 17 -5.13 -1.52 2.20
C ALA A 17 -3.60 -1.47 2.14
N MET A 18 -3.00 -0.42 1.58
CA MET A 18 -1.55 -0.21 1.59
C MET A 18 -1.00 -0.07 3.01
N VAL A 19 -1.66 0.74 3.84
CA VAL A 19 -1.28 0.93 5.25
C VAL A 19 -1.43 -0.38 6.01
N ALA A 20 -2.54 -1.09 5.83
CA ALA A 20 -2.76 -2.40 6.45
C ALA A 20 -1.70 -3.43 6.01
N ALA A 21 -1.35 -3.47 4.71
CA ALA A 21 -0.30 -4.34 4.19
C ALA A 21 1.07 -3.98 4.78
N MET A 22 1.39 -2.69 4.89
CA MET A 22 2.64 -2.23 5.51
C MET A 22 2.74 -2.69 6.96
N PHE A 23 1.70 -2.48 7.77
CA PHE A 23 1.68 -2.95 9.15
C PHE A 23 1.72 -4.48 9.25
N ALA A 24 0.99 -5.19 8.41
CA ALA A 24 0.99 -6.65 8.40
C ALA A 24 2.37 -7.23 8.11
N VAL A 25 3.10 -6.66 7.13
CA VAL A 25 4.45 -7.11 6.80
C VAL A 25 5.45 -6.74 7.88
N LEU A 26 5.41 -5.52 8.41
CA LEU A 26 6.30 -5.12 9.52
C LEU A 26 6.03 -5.96 10.78
N PHE A 27 4.77 -6.24 11.09
CA PHE A 27 4.37 -7.10 12.19
C PHE A 27 4.89 -8.53 12.00
N ALA A 28 4.72 -9.11 10.80
CA ALA A 28 5.24 -10.43 10.50
C ALA A 28 6.78 -10.49 10.62
N ILE A 29 7.49 -9.45 10.17
CA ILE A 29 8.94 -9.36 10.33
C ILE A 29 9.32 -9.26 11.81
N GLN A 30 8.63 -8.41 12.58
CA GLN A 30 8.86 -8.25 14.01
C GLN A 30 8.66 -9.57 14.77
N GLU A 31 7.62 -10.33 14.44
CA GLU A 31 7.32 -11.61 15.10
C GLU A 31 8.34 -12.71 14.74
N LEU A 32 8.82 -12.73 13.49
CA LEU A 32 9.71 -13.79 12.99
C LEU A 32 11.20 -13.50 13.23
N TYR A 33 11.61 -12.23 13.16
CA TYR A 33 13.01 -11.82 13.15
C TYR A 33 13.35 -10.77 14.22
N GLY A 34 12.35 -10.26 14.96
CA GLY A 34 12.55 -9.17 15.91
C GLY A 34 12.67 -7.80 15.25
N ASP A 35 13.25 -6.84 15.98
CA ASP A 35 13.45 -5.48 15.50
C ASP A 35 14.53 -5.44 14.41
N ILE A 36 14.16 -4.95 13.23
CA ILE A 36 15.05 -4.78 12.06
C ILE A 36 15.63 -3.36 11.94
N GLY A 37 15.24 -2.45 12.82
CA GLY A 37 15.65 -1.06 12.83
C GLY A 37 14.96 -0.19 11.78
N PHE A 38 15.22 1.12 11.87
CA PHE A 38 14.53 2.14 11.08
C PHE A 38 14.77 1.99 9.57
N TRP A 39 16.02 1.83 9.13
CA TRP A 39 16.36 1.81 7.70
C TRP A 39 15.76 0.62 6.96
N ALA A 40 15.75 -0.56 7.60
CA ALA A 40 15.13 -1.74 7.02
C ALA A 40 13.60 -1.58 6.97
N SER A 41 12.99 -1.06 8.04
CA SER A 41 11.55 -0.78 8.09
C SER A 41 11.13 0.23 7.02
N PHE A 42 11.96 1.26 6.80
CA PHE A 42 11.77 2.25 5.75
C PHE A 42 11.85 1.64 4.35
N ALA A 43 12.83 0.75 4.11
CA ALA A 43 12.93 0.01 2.85
C ALA A 43 11.68 -0.86 2.60
N VAL A 44 11.17 -1.55 3.64
CA VAL A 44 9.91 -2.32 3.55
C VAL A 44 8.75 -1.42 3.17
N ALA A 45 8.61 -0.25 3.81
CA ALA A 45 7.55 0.70 3.48
C ALA A 45 7.63 1.17 2.01
N ILE A 46 8.82 1.47 1.50
CA ILE A 46 9.03 1.81 0.07
C ILE A 46 8.61 0.66 -0.84
N LEU A 47 9.01 -0.57 -0.51
CA LEU A 47 8.67 -1.76 -1.30
C LEU A 47 7.16 -1.99 -1.34
N ILE A 48 6.46 -1.82 -0.21
CA ILE A 48 4.99 -1.90 -0.15
C ILE A 48 4.38 -0.77 -0.99
N ALA A 49 4.86 0.45 -0.82
CA ALA A 49 4.31 1.63 -1.48
C ALA A 49 4.44 1.55 -3.01
N GLY A 50 5.56 1.06 -3.52
CA GLY A 50 5.78 0.84 -4.96
C GLY A 50 5.16 -0.47 -5.47
N GLY A 51 5.17 -1.52 -4.66
CA GLY A 51 4.70 -2.86 -5.02
C GLY A 51 3.17 -2.97 -5.05
N TYR A 52 2.47 -2.30 -4.15
CA TYR A 52 1.01 -2.37 -4.09
C TYR A 52 0.32 -1.84 -5.35
N PRO A 53 0.64 -0.65 -5.89
CA PRO A 53 0.05 -0.18 -7.15
C PRO A 53 0.34 -1.10 -8.33
N PHE A 54 1.53 -1.71 -8.36
CA PHE A 54 1.87 -2.71 -9.36
C PHE A 54 0.99 -3.97 -9.24
N ALA A 55 0.83 -4.49 -8.02
CA ALA A 55 -0.06 -5.62 -7.75
C ALA A 55 -1.53 -5.30 -8.06
N ALA A 56 -2.03 -4.14 -7.64
CA ALA A 56 -3.40 -3.69 -7.90
C ALA A 56 -3.70 -3.60 -9.40
N ARG A 57 -2.74 -3.13 -10.22
CA ARG A 57 -2.86 -3.10 -11.69
C ARG A 57 -2.91 -4.49 -12.28
N ARG A 58 -2.04 -5.40 -11.81
CA ARG A 58 -2.03 -6.82 -12.24
C ARG A 58 -3.32 -7.55 -11.91
N LEU A 59 -3.95 -7.21 -10.78
CA LEU A 59 -5.19 -7.82 -10.32
C LEU A 59 -6.46 -7.17 -10.89
N GLY A 60 -6.33 -6.12 -11.71
CA GLY A 60 -7.47 -5.43 -12.32
C GLY A 60 -8.31 -4.58 -11.35
N ILE A 61 -7.82 -4.38 -10.12
CA ILE A 61 -8.51 -3.60 -9.07
C ILE A 61 -7.95 -2.17 -8.94
N ALA A 62 -7.01 -1.76 -9.78
CA ALA A 62 -6.40 -0.45 -9.68
C ALA A 62 -7.41 0.67 -9.97
N PRO A 63 -7.48 1.71 -9.11
CA PRO A 63 -8.37 2.83 -9.33
C PRO A 63 -7.97 3.60 -10.59
N GLY A 64 -8.92 4.30 -11.21
CA GLY A 64 -8.70 5.01 -12.48
C GLY A 64 -7.61 6.09 -12.39
N ALA A 65 -7.26 6.55 -11.19
CA ALA A 65 -6.16 7.48 -10.96
C ALA A 65 -4.75 6.86 -11.16
N TRP A 66 -4.60 5.53 -11.05
CA TRP A 66 -3.31 4.82 -11.15
C TRP A 66 -3.06 4.21 -12.54
N GLN A 67 -4.06 4.29 -13.42
CA GLN A 67 -4.02 3.79 -14.78
C GLN A 67 -3.49 4.82 -15.79
N ARG A 68 -3.20 6.06 -15.35
CA ARG A 68 -2.72 7.15 -16.21
C ARG A 68 -1.20 7.18 -16.28
#